data_AF-A0A848XQR1-F1
#
_entry.id   AF-A0A848XQR1-F1
#
_cell.length_a   1.000
_cell.length_b   1.000
_cell.length_c   1.000
_cell.angle_alpha   90.00
_cell.angle_beta   90.00
_cell.angle_gamma   90.00
#
_symmetry.space_group_name_H-M   'P 1'
#
loop_
_entity.id
_entity.type
_entity.pdbx_description
1 polymer ?
#
loop_
_entity_poly.entity_id
_entity_poly.type
_entity_poly.pdbx_seq_one_letter_code
_entity_poly.pdbx_strand_id
1 'polypeptide(L)'
;MGSTIRVIGATVLVLQSACAADSAPAPDPGAERALLVEADREYVDAANRGDVAALAGLYAADASRYSPSGPITSGMEAMRGFAEGVASTPGFHLTPSGEPTVE
;
A
#
# COMPACT_ATOMS: atom_id res chain seq x y z
N MET A 1 14.15 -44.71 38.15
CA MET A 1 13.59 -43.38 38.47
C MET A 1 14.59 -42.31 38.04
N GLY A 2 14.14 -41.36 37.20
CA GLY A 2 14.73 -40.02 37.11
C GLY A 2 15.90 -39.79 36.15
N SER A 3 15.72 -39.85 34.82
CA SER A 3 16.65 -39.16 33.90
C SER A 3 16.13 -38.96 32.47
N THR A 4 14.89 -38.49 32.30
CA THR A 4 14.37 -38.11 30.96
C THR A 4 13.58 -36.80 30.94
N ILE A 5 13.28 -36.21 32.10
CA ILE A 5 12.42 -35.01 32.22
C ILE A 5 13.19 -33.69 31.96
N ARG A 6 14.53 -33.70 31.94
CA ARG A 6 15.33 -32.46 31.86
C ARG A 6 15.61 -31.92 30.46
N VAL A 7 15.37 -32.70 29.39
CA VAL A 7 15.71 -32.25 28.02
C VAL A 7 14.56 -31.50 27.34
N ILE A 8 13.31 -31.73 27.74
CA ILE A 8 12.13 -31.09 27.12
C ILE A 8 12.01 -29.61 27.53
N GLY A 9 12.53 -29.23 28.71
CA GLY A 9 12.43 -27.85 29.21
C GLY A 9 13.30 -26.83 28.48
N ALA A 10 14.35 -27.28 27.78
CA ALA A 10 15.30 -26.37 27.12
C ALA A 10 14.84 -25.90 25.72
N THR A 11 13.96 -26.65 25.05
CA THR A 11 13.55 -26.31 23.67
C THR A 11 12.39 -25.31 23.63
N VAL A 12 11.56 -25.24 24.68
CA VAL A 12 10.39 -24.33 24.72
C VAL A 12 10.80 -22.88 25.03
N LEU A 13 11.94 -22.66 25.68
CA LEU A 13 12.37 -21.31 26.09
C LEU A 13 12.95 -20.48 24.94
N VAL A 14 13.34 -21.10 23.81
CA VAL A 14 13.92 -20.40 22.66
C VAL A 14 12.85 -19.84 21.71
N LEU A 15 11.61 -20.37 21.72
CA LEU A 15 10.51 -19.86 20.88
C LEU A 15 9.92 -18.52 21.35
N GLN A 16 10.12 -18.15 22.62
CA GLN A 16 9.55 -16.92 23.19
C GLN A 16 10.35 -15.65 22.85
N SER A 17 11.58 -15.78 22.34
CA SER A 17 12.42 -14.62 21.96
C SER A 17 12.19 -14.12 20.54
N ALA A 18 11.34 -14.77 19.75
CA ALA A 18 11.02 -14.33 18.38
C ALA A 18 9.89 -13.27 18.32
N CYS A 19 9.17 -13.03 19.42
CA CYS A 19 8.14 -11.98 19.49
C CYS A 19 8.66 -10.65 20.04
N ALA A 20 9.96 -10.53 20.36
CA ALA A 20 10.61 -9.23 20.46
C ALA A 20 10.82 -8.70 19.02
N ALA A 21 9.70 -8.47 18.33
CA ALA A 21 9.69 -7.73 17.10
C ALA A 21 10.38 -6.40 17.37
N ASP A 22 11.43 -6.15 16.59
CA ASP A 22 12.09 -4.87 16.48
C ASP A 22 10.99 -3.80 16.44
N SER A 23 10.82 -3.08 17.54
CA SER A 23 9.73 -2.13 17.67
C SER A 23 10.16 -0.91 16.87
N ALA A 24 9.96 -0.97 15.55
CA ALA A 24 10.16 0.17 14.69
C ALA A 24 9.36 1.34 15.30
N PRO A 25 9.97 2.53 15.41
CA PRO A 25 9.26 3.69 15.92
C PRO A 25 7.98 3.87 15.11
N ALA A 26 6.87 4.12 15.81
CA ALA A 26 5.59 4.39 15.16
C ALA A 26 5.78 5.55 14.15
N PRO A 27 5.20 5.44 12.95
CA PRO A 27 5.32 6.51 11.95
C PRO A 27 4.69 7.79 12.50
N ASP A 28 5.29 8.94 12.19
CA ASP A 28 4.73 10.25 12.52
C ASP A 28 3.52 10.54 11.62
N PRO A 29 2.30 10.67 12.17
CA PRO A 29 1.11 10.90 11.36
C PRO A 29 1.19 12.18 10.51
N GLY A 30 1.92 13.20 10.98
CA GLY A 30 2.10 14.45 10.24
C GLY A 30 2.93 14.25 8.97
N ALA A 31 4.09 13.60 9.11
CA ALA A 31 4.94 13.23 7.98
C ALA A 31 4.23 12.28 7.00
N GLU A 32 3.52 11.26 7.49
CA GLU A 32 2.76 10.34 6.64
C GLU A 32 1.67 11.07 5.84
N ARG A 33 0.93 12.00 6.47
CA ARG A 33 -0.06 12.83 5.75
C ARG A 33 0.60 13.63 4.63
N ALA A 34 1.77 14.21 4.87
CA ALA A 34 2.47 14.98 3.85
C ALA A 34 2.86 14.11 2.65
N LEU A 35 3.34 12.88 2.89
CA LEU A 35 3.66 11.92 1.83
C LEU A 35 2.42 11.52 1.02
N LEU A 36 1.30 11.26 1.68
CA LEU A 36 0.05 10.89 1.01
C LEU A 36 -0.51 12.04 0.16
N VAL A 37 -0.44 13.28 0.65
CA VAL A 37 -0.87 14.46 -0.10
C VAL A 37 0.00 14.68 -1.34
N GLU A 38 1.31 14.44 -1.24
CA GLU A 38 2.19 14.55 -2.40
C GLU A 38 1.91 13.45 -3.42
N ALA A 39 1.74 12.20 -2.97
CA ALA A 39 1.37 11.09 -3.85
C ALA A 39 0.02 11.32 -4.56
N ASP A 40 -0.96 11.96 -3.90
CA ASP A 40 -2.25 12.32 -4.53
C ASP A 40 -2.07 13.36 -5.65
N ARG A 41 -1.19 14.34 -5.45
CA ARG A 41 -0.85 15.31 -6.49
C ARG A 41 -0.18 14.64 -7.67
N GLU A 42 0.82 13.79 -7.41
CA GLU A 42 1.51 13.02 -8.46
C GLU A 42 0.54 12.14 -9.24
N TYR A 43 -0.43 11.52 -8.55
CA TYR A 43 -1.48 10.71 -9.15
C TYR A 43 -2.36 11.54 -10.10
N VAL A 44 -2.87 12.67 -9.64
CA VAL A 44 -3.72 13.57 -10.44
C VAL A 44 -2.96 14.06 -11.67
N ASP A 45 -1.71 14.47 -11.49
CA ASP A 45 -0.85 14.96 -12.54
C ASP A 45 -0.53 13.88 -13.60
N ALA A 46 -0.17 12.67 -13.16
CA ALA A 46 0.09 11.55 -14.05
C ALA A 46 -1.17 11.15 -14.84
N ALA A 47 -2.32 11.07 -14.16
CA ALA A 47 -3.60 10.74 -14.79
C ALA A 47 -4.04 11.80 -15.81
N ASN A 48 -3.89 13.09 -15.48
CA ASN A 48 -4.24 14.20 -16.38
C ASN A 48 -3.35 14.29 -17.62
N ARG A 49 -2.08 13.85 -17.53
CA ARG A 49 -1.17 13.76 -18.67
C ARG A 49 -1.34 12.47 -19.49
N GLY A 50 -2.13 11.52 -19.01
CA GLY A 50 -2.20 10.17 -19.58
C GLY A 50 -0.87 9.41 -19.47
N ASP A 51 -0.06 9.71 -18.45
CA ASP A 51 1.23 9.05 -18.22
C ASP A 51 1.02 7.69 -17.59
N VAL A 52 0.90 6.66 -18.44
CA VAL A 52 0.61 5.28 -18.03
C VAL A 52 1.67 4.74 -17.07
N ALA A 53 2.95 5.05 -17.31
CA ALA A 53 4.04 4.52 -16.51
C ALA A 53 4.09 5.16 -15.12
N ALA A 54 3.97 6.50 -15.05
CA ALA A 54 3.92 7.21 -13.78
C ALA A 54 2.68 6.81 -12.97
N LEU A 55 1.51 6.76 -13.60
CA LEU A 55 0.25 6.42 -12.92
C LEU A 55 0.25 4.99 -12.38
N ALA A 56 0.70 4.01 -13.17
CA ALA A 56 0.82 2.63 -12.70
C ALA A 56 1.89 2.48 -11.61
N GLY A 57 2.97 3.27 -11.66
CA GLY A 57 4.07 3.23 -10.71
C GLY A 57 3.74 3.69 -9.29
N LEU A 58 2.62 4.42 -9.11
CA LEU A 58 2.15 4.85 -7.79
C LEU A 58 1.45 3.73 -7.00
N TYR A 59 1.20 2.59 -7.63
CA TYR A 59 0.59 1.43 -6.97
C TYR A 59 1.65 0.46 -6.43
N ALA A 60 1.35 -0.13 -5.27
CA ALA A 60 2.09 -1.27 -4.76
C ALA A 60 1.91 -2.50 -5.67
N ALA A 61 2.87 -3.42 -5.64
CA ALA A 61 2.90 -4.60 -6.52
C ALA A 61 1.65 -5.49 -6.40
N ASP A 62 1.06 -5.54 -5.21
CA ASP A 62 -0.12 -6.30 -4.82
C ASP A 62 -1.38 -5.44 -4.65
N ALA A 63 -1.36 -4.19 -5.12
CA ALA A 63 -2.48 -3.27 -4.98
C ALA A 63 -3.78 -3.86 -5.55
N SER A 64 -4.88 -3.59 -4.86
CA SER A 64 -6.24 -3.88 -5.32
C SER A 64 -6.99 -2.59 -5.60
N ARG A 65 -7.66 -2.52 -6.76
CA ARG A 65 -8.49 -1.40 -7.15
C ARG A 65 -9.96 -1.77 -7.09
N TYR A 66 -10.72 -0.91 -6.42
CA TYR A 66 -12.16 -1.02 -6.25
C TYR A 66 -12.82 -0.02 -7.20
N SER A 67 -13.45 -0.53 -8.26
CA SER A 67 -14.23 0.30 -9.18
C SER A 67 -15.67 0.44 -8.69
N PRO A 68 -16.31 1.61 -8.80
CA PRO A 68 -17.71 1.80 -8.38
C PRO A 68 -18.71 0.84 -9.05
N SER A 69 -18.43 0.39 -10.26
CA SER A 69 -19.34 -0.41 -11.09
C SER A 69 -18.71 -1.70 -11.65
N GLY A 70 -17.49 -2.04 -11.23
CA GLY A 70 -16.71 -3.14 -11.80
C GLY A 70 -16.21 -4.13 -10.74
N PRO A 71 -15.66 -5.26 -11.19
CA PRO A 71 -14.99 -6.19 -10.27
C PRO A 71 -13.77 -5.54 -9.63
N ILE A 72 -13.41 -6.05 -8.46
CA ILE A 72 -12.10 -5.75 -7.85
C ILE A 72 -11.03 -6.35 -8.76
N THR A 73 -9.99 -5.57 -9.05
CA THR A 73 -8.84 -6.03 -9.83
C THR A 73 -7.58 -5.86 -9.00
N SER A 74 -6.60 -6.74 -9.17
CA SER A 74 -5.40 -6.78 -8.32
C SER A 74 -4.13 -6.99 -9.12
N GLY A 75 -3.02 -6.47 -8.60
CA GLY A 75 -1.68 -6.65 -9.15
C GLY A 75 -1.32 -5.64 -10.24
N MET A 76 -0.02 -5.58 -10.56
CA MET A 76 0.53 -4.56 -11.45
C MET A 76 0.00 -4.61 -12.89
N GLU A 77 -0.36 -5.79 -13.40
CA GLU A 77 -0.97 -5.90 -14.73
C GLU A 77 -2.31 -5.18 -14.79
N ALA A 78 -3.14 -5.34 -13.75
CA ALA A 78 -4.41 -4.64 -13.63
C ALA A 78 -4.23 -3.12 -13.49
N MET A 79 -3.23 -2.66 -12.73
CA MET A 79 -2.97 -1.22 -12.56
C MET A 79 -2.47 -0.58 -13.85
N ARG A 80 -1.67 -1.30 -14.65
CA ARG A 80 -1.27 -0.84 -15.99
C ARG A 80 -2.49 -0.75 -16.91
N GLY A 81 -3.32 -1.78 -16.97
CA GLY A 81 -4.54 -1.76 -17.79
C GLY A 81 -5.50 -0.64 -17.40
N PHE A 82 -5.62 -0.35 -16.10
CA PHE A 82 -6.35 0.81 -15.61
C PHE A 82 -5.74 2.13 -16.13
N ALA A 83 -4.43 2.31 -16.00
CA ALA A 83 -3.74 3.52 -16.43
C ALA A 83 -3.83 3.73 -17.96
N GLU A 84 -3.75 2.66 -18.75
CA GLU A 84 -4.00 2.68 -20.20
C GLU A 84 -5.44 3.12 -20.53
N GLY A 85 -6.42 2.62 -19.76
CA GLY A 85 -7.81 3.02 -19.90
C GLY A 85 -8.04 4.50 -19.60
N VAL A 86 -7.37 5.04 -18.58
CA VAL A 86 -7.38 6.48 -18.27
C VAL A 86 -6.80 7.28 -19.44
N ALA A 87 -5.60 6.94 -19.91
CA ALA A 87 -4.93 7.63 -21.01
C ALA A 87 -5.73 7.59 -22.33
N SER A 88 -6.53 6.53 -22.53
CA SER A 88 -7.36 6.34 -23.73
C SER A 88 -8.72 7.01 -23.64
N THR A 89 -9.11 7.59 -22.49
CA THR A 89 -10.43 8.20 -22.28
C THR A 89 -10.40 9.68 -22.70
N PRO A 90 -11.11 10.08 -23.79
CA PRO A 90 -11.10 11.46 -24.24
C PRO A 90 -11.71 12.41 -23.19
N GLY A 91 -11.02 13.51 -22.91
CA GLY A 91 -11.49 14.53 -21.97
C GLY A 91 -11.44 14.10 -20.51
N PHE A 92 -10.78 12.98 -20.17
CA PHE A 92 -10.53 12.62 -18.78
C PHE A 92 -9.72 13.70 -18.07
N HIS A 93 -10.21 14.15 -16.92
CA HIS A 93 -9.54 15.14 -16.09
C HIS A 93 -9.93 14.96 -14.62
N LEU A 94 -8.94 14.97 -13.73
CA LEU A 94 -9.10 14.97 -12.30
C LEU A 94 -8.75 16.34 -11.73
N THR A 95 -9.55 16.76 -10.76
CA THR A 95 -9.21 17.87 -9.86
C THR A 95 -8.63 17.28 -8.58
N PRO A 96 -7.58 17.87 -8.00
CA PRO A 96 -7.09 17.47 -6.69
C PRO A 96 -8.23 17.44 -5.66
N SER A 97 -8.22 16.44 -4.79
CA SER A 97 -9.12 16.44 -3.64
C SER A 97 -8.86 17.71 -2.81
N GLY A 98 -9.92 18.39 -2.37
CA GLY A 98 -9.80 19.36 -1.28
C GLY A 98 -9.18 18.69 -0.05
N GLU A 99 -8.59 19.48 0.85
CA GLU A 99 -7.98 18.91 2.06
C GLU A 99 -9.01 18.05 2.82
N PRO A 100 -8.64 16.82 3.24
CA PRO A 100 -9.48 16.06 4.15
C PRO A 100 -9.59 16.84 5.46
N THR A 101 -10.77 17.38 5.74
CA THR A 101 -11.13 17.95 7.04
C THR A 101 -11.20 16.80 8.02
N VAL A 102 -10.22 16.71 8.92
CA VAL A 102 -10.28 15.79 10.06
C VAL A 102 -11.20 16.48 11.07
N GLU A 103 -12.45 16.01 11.17
CA GLU A 103 -13.37 16.40 12.25
C GLU A 103 -13.10 15.55 13.51
#